data_AF-A0A0L8MF51-F1
#
_entry.id   AF-A0A0L8MF51-F1
#
_cell.length_a   1.000
_cell.length_b   1.000
_cell.length_c   1.000
_cell.angle_alpha   90.00
_cell.angle_beta   90.00
_cell.angle_gamma   90.00
#
_symmetry.space_group_name_H-M   'P 1'
#
loop_
_entity.id
_entity.type
_entity.pdbx_description
1 polymer ?
#
loop_
_entity_poly.entity_id
_entity_poly.type
_entity_poly.pdbx_seq_one_letter_code
_entity_poly.pdbx_strand_id
1 'polypeptide(L)'
;QLVARSVDGMTLGSPVEDVMDGRDAILAVGMNGEPLPFNHGFPVRMLVPGLYGYVSACKWIQDIELTTFDSHDPYWVKRKWARKAPIKTQARIDTPKPFGRPTG
;
A
#
# COMPACT_ATOMS: atom_id res chain seq x y z
N GLN A 1 10.07 -11.35 2.73
CA GLN A 1 9.04 -10.30 2.77
C GLN A 1 8.91 -9.74 4.17
N LEU A 2 8.55 -8.47 4.29
CA LEU A 2 8.01 -7.91 5.51
C LEU A 2 6.49 -8.09 5.50
N VAL A 3 5.96 -8.79 6.49
CA VAL A 3 4.52 -8.93 6.71
C VAL A 3 4.10 -7.90 7.75
N ALA A 4 3.35 -6.89 7.33
CA ALA A 4 2.75 -5.91 8.22
C ALA A 4 1.33 -6.36 8.59
N ARG A 5 1.00 -6.33 9.87
CA ARG A 5 -0.33 -6.65 10.39
C ARG A 5 -1.00 -5.41 10.95
N SER A 6 -2.27 -5.27 10.65
CA SER A 6 -3.13 -4.21 11.16
C SER A 6 -3.91 -4.70 12.37
N VAL A 7 -4.25 -3.77 13.27
CA VAL A 7 -5.14 -4.04 14.42
C VAL A 7 -6.52 -4.56 14.00
N ASP A 8 -6.93 -4.35 12.75
CA ASP A 8 -8.20 -4.84 12.19
C ASP A 8 -8.11 -6.25 11.57
N GLY A 9 -6.95 -6.90 11.67
CA GLY A 9 -6.68 -8.24 11.12
C GLY A 9 -6.22 -8.26 9.67
N MET A 10 -6.07 -7.11 9.01
CA MET A 10 -5.49 -7.02 7.67
C MET A 10 -4.00 -7.38 7.68
N THR A 11 -3.55 -8.15 6.68
CA THR A 11 -2.12 -8.45 6.49
C THR A 11 -1.66 -8.14 5.07
N LEU A 12 -0.55 -7.42 4.96
CA LEU A 12 0.12 -7.08 3.69
C LEU A 12 1.56 -7.58 3.74
N GLY A 13 2.07 -8.07 2.61
CA GLY A 13 3.45 -8.55 2.51
C GLY A 13 4.20 -7.75 1.45
N SER A 14 5.20 -6.97 1.86
CA SER A 14 6.10 -6.25 0.95
C SER A 14 7.38 -7.06 0.70
N PRO A 15 7.85 -7.23 -0.55
CA PRO A 15 9.16 -7.83 -0.81
C PRO A 15 10.28 -7.05 -0.13
N VAL A 16 11.28 -7.73 0.42
CA VAL A 16 12.35 -7.06 1.18
C VAL A 16 13.26 -6.29 0.23
N GLU A 17 13.50 -6.87 -0.95
CA GLU A 17 14.29 -6.26 -2.02
C GLU A 17 13.71 -4.91 -2.42
N ASP A 18 12.39 -4.83 -2.51
CA ASP A 18 11.64 -3.61 -2.82
C ASP A 18 11.64 -2.59 -1.68
N VAL A 19 11.71 -3.02 -0.42
CA VAL A 19 11.81 -2.11 0.72
C VAL A 19 13.22 -1.52 0.84
N MET A 20 14.23 -2.26 0.39
CA MET A 20 15.65 -1.96 0.62
C MET A 20 16.40 -1.44 -0.61
N ASP A 21 15.73 -1.19 -1.74
CA ASP A 21 16.39 -0.77 -3.00
C ASP A 21 16.77 0.71 -3.07
N GLY A 22 16.57 1.46 -1.98
CA GLY A 22 16.85 2.89 -1.89
C GLY A 22 15.65 3.81 -2.14
N ARG A 23 14.46 3.28 -2.42
CA ARG A 23 13.22 4.08 -2.41
C ARG A 23 12.81 4.49 -0.99
N ASP A 24 12.00 5.54 -0.90
CA ASP A 24 11.48 6.04 0.39
C ASP A 24 10.38 5.14 0.97
N ALA A 25 10.76 3.94 1.42
CA ALA A 25 9.90 3.09 2.23
C ALA A 25 9.81 3.65 3.66
N ILE A 26 8.60 4.03 4.10
CA ILE A 26 8.42 4.74 5.37
C ILE A 26 7.32 4.13 6.24
N LEU A 27 7.47 4.34 7.55
CA LEU A 27 6.36 4.35 8.50
C LEU A 27 5.91 5.80 8.69
N ALA A 28 4.78 6.15 8.08
CA ALA A 28 4.24 7.49 8.15
C ALA A 28 3.36 7.64 9.39
N VAL A 29 3.53 8.77 10.08
CA VAL A 29 2.66 9.22 11.19
C VAL A 29 1.87 10.49 10.85
N GLY A 30 2.18 11.11 9.71
CA GLY A 30 1.51 12.31 9.19
C GLY A 30 1.33 12.26 7.67
N MET A 31 0.45 13.13 7.17
CA MET A 31 0.16 13.31 5.75
C MET A 31 -0.19 14.78 5.50
N ASN A 32 0.46 15.40 4.51
CA ASN A 32 0.25 16.81 4.14
C ASN A 32 0.44 17.80 5.30
N GLY A 33 1.46 17.56 6.14
CA GLY A 33 1.79 18.45 7.27
C GLY A 33 0.97 18.20 8.54
N GLU A 34 -0.06 17.36 8.50
CA GLU A 34 -0.94 17.05 9.63
C GLU A 34 -0.75 15.59 10.08
N PRO A 35 -1.15 15.23 11.32
CA PRO A 35 -1.28 13.84 11.72
C PRO A 35 -2.17 13.06 10.75
N LEU A 36 -1.90 11.76 10.58
CA LEU A 36 -2.74 10.94 9.71
C LEU A 36 -4.21 11.04 10.12
N PRO A 37 -5.15 11.28 9.18
CA PRO A 37 -6.55 11.01 9.44
C PRO A 37 -6.73 9.52 9.81
N PHE A 38 -7.73 9.20 10.64
CA PHE A 38 -8.00 7.81 11.03
C PHE A 38 -8.17 6.90 9.80
N ASN A 39 -8.95 7.32 8.80
CA ASN A 39 -9.15 6.57 7.56
C ASN A 39 -7.87 6.33 6.75
N HIS A 40 -6.83 7.12 7.01
CA HIS A 40 -5.52 7.02 6.37
C HIS A 40 -4.49 6.25 7.21
N GLY A 41 -4.85 5.75 8.39
CA GLY A 41 -4.03 4.81 9.16
C GLY A 41 -3.43 5.36 10.45
N PHE A 42 -4.00 6.41 11.04
CA PHE A 42 -3.56 6.90 12.36
C PHE A 42 -3.50 5.76 13.40
N PRO A 43 -2.44 5.64 14.23
CA PRO A 43 -1.33 6.59 14.35
C PRO A 43 -0.19 6.34 13.38
N VAL A 44 -0.11 5.15 12.77
CA VAL A 44 0.99 4.76 11.90
C VAL A 44 0.53 3.87 10.74
N ARG A 45 1.03 4.16 9.54
CA ARG A 45 0.88 3.32 8.36
C ARG A 45 2.23 3.05 7.71
N MET A 46 2.34 1.96 6.97
CA MET A 46 3.44 1.70 6.05
C MET A 46 3.14 2.32 4.69
N LEU A 47 4.19 2.73 4.00
CA LEU A 47 4.16 3.13 2.60
C LEU A 47 5.46 2.69 1.93
N VAL A 48 5.36 1.79 0.94
CA VAL A 48 6.46 1.44 0.03
C VAL A 48 6.10 1.93 -1.38
N PRO A 49 6.76 2.98 -1.89
CA PRO A 49 6.49 3.51 -3.23
C PRO A 49 6.69 2.46 -4.33
N GLY A 50 6.02 2.65 -5.48
CA GLY A 50 6.21 1.81 -6.68
C GLY A 50 5.46 0.47 -6.69
N LEU A 51 4.75 0.14 -5.61
CA LEU A 51 3.94 -1.08 -5.49
C LEU A 51 2.46 -0.75 -5.28
N TYR A 52 1.56 -1.64 -5.71
CA TYR A 52 0.13 -1.49 -5.42
C TYR A 52 -0.13 -1.48 -3.90
N GLY A 53 -1.05 -0.63 -3.45
CA GLY A 53 -1.30 -0.40 -2.03
C GLY A 53 -1.69 -1.63 -1.21
N TYR A 54 -2.21 -2.68 -1.85
CA TYR A 54 -2.52 -3.96 -1.20
C TYR A 54 -1.28 -4.82 -0.87
N VAL A 55 -0.09 -4.41 -1.32
CA VAL A 55 1.21 -4.99 -1.00
C VAL A 55 2.02 -4.07 -0.08
N SER A 56 1.87 -2.75 -0.23
CA SER A 56 2.81 -1.76 0.30
C SER A 56 2.28 -0.74 1.30
N ALA A 57 0.97 -0.71 1.55
CA ALA A 57 0.35 0.45 2.20
C ALA A 57 -0.51 0.10 3.42
N CYS A 58 -0.01 -0.77 4.31
CA CYS A 58 -0.74 -1.26 5.48
C CYS A 58 -1.07 -0.11 6.44
N LYS A 59 -2.33 0.00 6.85
CA LYS A 59 -2.83 1.03 7.78
C LYS A 59 -3.00 0.44 9.19
N TRP A 60 -2.93 1.29 10.21
CA TRP A 60 -3.17 0.91 11.60
C TRP A 60 -2.25 -0.23 12.06
N ILE A 61 -0.96 -0.09 11.80
CA ILE A 61 0.02 -1.16 12.01
C ILE A 61 0.13 -1.51 13.49
N GLN A 62 0.04 -2.80 13.78
CA GLN A 62 0.27 -3.40 15.09
C GLN A 62 1.66 -4.04 15.16
N ASP A 63 2.06 -4.76 14.12
CA ASP A 63 3.36 -5.45 14.06
C ASP A 63 3.87 -5.59 12.62
N ILE A 64 5.18 -5.78 12.50
CA ILE A 64 5.87 -6.10 11.25
C ILE A 64 6.83 -7.25 11.51
N GLU A 65 6.73 -8.30 10.71
CA GLU A 65 7.55 -9.50 10.82
C GLU A 65 8.34 -9.74 9.53
N LEU A 66 9.64 -10.05 9.66
CA LEU A 66 10.45 -10.54 8.54
C LEU A 66 10.25 -12.05 8.39
N THR A 67 9.82 -12.48 7.20
CA THR A 67 9.56 -13.90 6.92
C THR A 67 9.79 -14.23 5.44
N THR A 68 9.70 -15.50 5.03
CA THR A 68 9.87 -15.90 3.61
C THR A 68 8.53 -15.83 2.86
N PHE A 69 8.57 -16.00 1.53
CA PHE A 69 7.32 -16.07 0.76
C PHE A 69 6.57 -17.39 0.96
N ASP A 70 7.29 -18.46 1.27
CA ASP A 70 6.71 -19.79 1.47
C ASP A 70 6.11 -19.98 2.87
N SER A 71 6.57 -19.20 3.86
CA SER A 71 6.09 -19.28 5.24
C SER A 71 4.77 -18.53 5.50
N HIS A 72 4.44 -17.52 4.68
CA HIS A 72 3.27 -16.68 4.92
C HIS A 72 2.63 -16.13 3.64
N ASP A 73 1.31 -16.31 3.55
CA ASP A 73 0.48 -15.67 2.54
C ASP A 73 -0.36 -14.52 3.14
N PRO A 74 -0.10 -13.26 2.75
CA PRO A 74 -0.91 -12.12 3.15
C PRO A 74 -2.34 -12.18 2.63
N TYR A 75 -3.23 -11.37 3.20
CA TYR A 75 -4.68 -11.39 2.96
C TYR A 75 -5.07 -11.47 1.47
N TRP A 76 -4.45 -10.66 0.62
CA TRP A 76 -4.76 -10.60 -0.82
C TRP A 76 -4.14 -11.74 -1.62
N VAL A 77 -2.97 -12.23 -1.21
CA VAL A 77 -2.31 -13.37 -1.87
C VAL A 77 -3.13 -14.66 -1.68
N LYS A 78 -3.70 -14.86 -0.48
CA LYS A 78 -4.68 -15.93 -0.22
C LYS A 78 -5.87 -15.88 -1.18
N ARG A 79 -6.23 -14.67 -1.64
CA ARG A 79 -7.30 -14.39 -2.61
C ARG A 79 -6.81 -14.37 -4.06
N LYS A 80 -5.61 -14.92 -4.32
CA LYS A 80 -5.01 -15.07 -5.66
C LYS A 80 -4.59 -13.76 -6.33
N TRP A 81 -4.41 -12.69 -5.56
CA TRP A 81 -3.81 -11.46 -6.09
C TRP A 81 -2.28 -11.62 -6.20
N ALA A 82 -1.67 -10.86 -7.10
CA ALA A 82 -0.23 -10.94 -7.34
C ALA A 82 0.55 -10.55 -6.08
N ARG A 83 1.61 -11.31 -5.77
CA ARG A 83 2.39 -11.16 -4.54
C ARG A 83 3.29 -9.91 -4.52
N LYS A 84 3.95 -9.59 -5.64
CA LYS A 84 4.89 -8.46 -5.74
C LYS A 84 4.22 -7.16 -6.20
N ALA A 85 3.28 -7.25 -7.14
CA ALA A 85 2.42 -6.15 -7.58
C ALA A 85 3.14 -4.80 -7.84
N PRO A 86 4.14 -4.75 -8.75
CA PRO A 86 4.66 -3.46 -9.19
C PRO A 86 3.57 -2.66 -9.89
N ILE A 87 3.58 -1.33 -9.70
CA ILE A 87 2.67 -0.43 -10.40
C ILE A 87 2.93 -0.55 -11.91
N LYS A 88 1.85 -0.75 -12.67
CA LYS A 88 1.88 -0.69 -14.14
C LYS A 88 1.65 0.74 -14.58
N THR A 89 2.14 1.15 -15.74
CA THR A 89 1.83 2.46 -16.32
C THR A 89 0.32 2.63 -16.47
N GLN A 90 -0.21 3.75 -15.98
CA GLN A 90 -1.64 4.07 -16.03
C GLN A 90 -1.82 5.54 -16.39
N ALA A 91 -2.89 5.84 -17.10
CA ALA A 91 -3.35 7.19 -17.35
C ALA A 91 -4.87 7.20 -17.33
N ARG A 92 -5.47 8.34 -17.02
CA ARG A 92 -6.91 8.58 -17.04
C ARG A 92 -7.18 9.96 -17.58
N ILE A 93 -8.27 10.11 -18.33
CA ILE A 93 -8.83 11.40 -18.72
C ILE A 93 -9.90 11.77 -17.69
N ASP A 94 -9.67 12.83 -16.92
CA ASP A 94 -10.63 13.30 -15.90
C ASP A 94 -11.59 14.37 -16.42
N THR A 95 -11.20 15.08 -17.49
CA THR A 95 -11.97 16.15 -18.13
C THR A 95 -11.89 16.00 -19.65
N PRO A 96 -13.02 16.13 -20.39
CA PRO A 96 -14.37 16.35 -19.89
C PRO A 96 -14.89 15.17 -19.07
N LYS A 97 -15.86 15.44 -18.18
CA LYS A 97 -16.59 14.36 -17.50
C LYS A 97 -17.24 13.45 -18.55
N PRO A 98 -17.42 12.14 -18.28
CA PRO A 98 -18.16 11.25 -19.16
C PRO A 98 -19.50 11.88 -19.55
N PHE A 99 -19.80 11.92 -20.85
CA PHE A 99 -21.01 12.51 -21.43
C PHE A 99 -21.19 14.04 -21.20
N GLY A 100 -20.17 14.74 -20.69
CA GLY A 100 -20.16 16.19 -20.62
C GLY A 100 -20.05 16.78 -22.02
N ARG A 101 -21.04 17.56 -22.44
CA ARG A 101 -20.94 18.38 -23.65
C ARG A 101 -20.04 19.58 -23.36
N PRO A 102 -19.09 19.93 -24.25
CA PRO A 102 -18.40 21.20 -24.14
C PRO A 102 -19.43 22.33 -24.15
N THR A 103 -19.41 23.19 -23.14
CA THR A 103 -20.09 24.49 -23.21
C THR A 103 -19.26 25.36 -24.14
N GLY A 104 -19.79 25.65 -25.32
CA GLY A 104 -19.27 26.71 -26.18
C GLY A 104 -19.50 28.09 -25.58
#